data_AF-A0A2R5F0C6-F1
#
_entry.id   AF-A0A2R5F0C6-F1
#
_cell.length_a   1.000
_cell.length_b   1.000
_cell.length_c   1.000
_cell.angle_alpha   90.00
_cell.angle_beta   90.00
_cell.angle_gamma   90.00
#
_symmetry.space_group_name_H-M   'P 1'
#
loop_
_entity.id
_entity.type
_entity.pdbx_description
1 polymer ?
#
loop_
_entity_poly.entity_id
_entity_poly.type
_entity_poly.pdbx_seq_one_letter_code
_entity_poly.pdbx_strand_id
1 'polypeptide(L)'
;MKTHITQGWKLALRHFHLVLLLFLYQFAWGFFLYRAIDGTIAPILRRLPHSGSSEAVMRHFITEAQIQLFKTDLVVPYLWMLGGLFLARMLLTPLFNAGILYSLSEQSRSAGGKTRFLEGVRRTWRPIALLYLVQSVLTLLPSVWFVPRGLEALIRSASYEELALTLLPGILAWAAWGALLHLLFLAMQFGAVSGENIFASLWRSVRLFLPFAGLSLLMWGIAGALGLVVSSMSLLWAGLIAIIVHQCYYLVRTLLKVWTIAAQFECLQTK
;
A
#
# COMPACT_ATOMS: atom_id res chain seq x y z
N MET A 1 0.85 22.50 12.90
CA MET A 1 0.75 21.78 11.60
C MET A 1 1.86 22.17 10.62
N LYS A 2 1.95 23.44 10.16
CA LYS A 2 2.98 23.87 9.19
C LYS A 2 4.42 23.53 9.61
N THR A 3 4.74 23.69 10.90
CA THR A 3 6.07 23.38 11.46
C THR A 3 6.42 21.89 11.41
N HIS A 4 5.49 20.98 11.74
CA HIS A 4 5.72 19.53 11.65
C HIS A 4 5.87 19.06 10.20
N ILE A 5 5.13 19.69 9.27
CA ILE A 5 5.24 19.41 7.84
C ILE A 5 6.64 19.81 7.32
N THR A 6 7.12 21.01 7.69
CA THR A 6 8.45 21.48 7.23
C THR A 6 9.60 20.74 7.91
N GLN A 7 9.47 20.37 9.17
CA GLN A 7 10.44 19.54 9.89
C GLN A 7 10.48 18.11 9.32
N GLY A 8 9.32 17.50 9.09
CA GLY A 8 9.23 16.19 8.44
C GLY A 8 9.87 16.17 7.05
N TRP A 9 9.77 17.27 6.29
CA TRP A 9 10.40 17.40 4.98
C TRP A 9 11.93 17.41 5.08
N LYS A 10 12.48 18.21 6.00
CA LYS A 10 13.93 18.24 6.26
C LYS A 10 14.45 16.87 6.69
N LEU A 11 13.70 16.17 7.54
CA LEU A 11 14.03 14.81 7.98
C LEU A 11 14.03 13.84 6.80
N ALA A 12 13.00 13.86 5.95
CA ALA A 12 12.91 13.00 4.77
C ALA A 12 14.06 13.21 3.78
N LEU A 13 14.44 14.47 3.51
CA LEU A 13 15.58 14.78 2.63
C LEU A 13 16.93 14.34 3.23
N ARG A 14 17.10 14.46 4.56
CA ARG A 14 18.30 13.95 5.24
C ARG A 14 18.42 12.43 5.13
N HIS A 15 17.28 11.74 5.01
CA HIS A 15 17.17 10.30 4.82
C HIS A 15 16.98 9.88 3.35
N PHE A 16 17.45 10.67 2.39
CA PHE A 16 17.26 10.37 0.96
C PHE A 16 17.79 8.99 0.54
N HIS A 17 18.83 8.47 1.21
CA HIS A 17 19.31 7.10 0.99
C HIS A 17 18.27 6.02 1.36
N LEU A 18 17.43 6.24 2.38
CA LEU A 18 16.31 5.35 2.69
C LEU A 18 15.21 5.46 1.63
N VAL A 19 14.97 6.67 1.13
CA VAL A 19 14.05 6.89 0.00
C VAL A 19 14.53 6.12 -1.23
N LEU A 20 15.83 6.17 -1.54
CA LEU A 20 16.43 5.42 -2.64
C LEU A 20 16.31 3.90 -2.44
N LEU A 21 16.60 3.40 -1.24
CA LEU A 21 16.46 1.97 -0.90
C LEU A 21 15.00 1.50 -1.07
N LEU A 22 14.04 2.27 -0.59
CA LEU A 22 12.62 1.95 -0.71
C LEU A 22 12.13 2.06 -2.16
N PHE A 23 12.66 3.02 -2.91
CA PHE A 23 12.40 3.15 -4.34
C PHE A 23 12.89 1.91 -5.08
N LEU A 24 14.14 1.46 -4.84
CA LEU A 24 14.69 0.23 -5.43
C LEU A 24 13.85 -1.00 -5.08
N TYR A 25 13.45 -1.13 -3.81
CA TYR A 25 12.53 -2.18 -3.37
C TYR A 25 11.21 -2.12 -4.14
N GLN A 26 10.56 -0.96 -4.20
CA GLN A 26 9.27 -0.80 -4.88
C GLN A 26 9.38 -1.00 -6.39
N PHE A 27 10.47 -0.55 -6.99
CA PHE A 27 10.79 -0.74 -8.40
C PHE A 27 10.96 -2.23 -8.74
N ALA A 28 11.71 -2.98 -7.91
CA ALA A 28 11.87 -4.43 -8.07
C ALA A 28 10.50 -5.14 -8.05
N TRP A 29 9.61 -4.80 -7.10
CA TRP A 29 8.26 -5.34 -7.06
C TRP A 29 7.43 -4.99 -8.29
N GLY A 30 7.49 -3.74 -8.74
CA GLY A 30 6.80 -3.28 -9.94
C GLY A 30 7.25 -4.06 -11.18
N PHE A 31 8.57 -4.28 -11.31
CA PHE A 31 9.14 -5.07 -12.39
C PHE A 31 8.69 -6.53 -12.36
N PHE A 32 8.78 -7.21 -11.21
CA PHE A 32 8.32 -8.61 -11.08
C PHE A 32 6.83 -8.75 -11.36
N LEU A 33 6.01 -7.82 -10.86
CA LEU A 33 4.56 -7.84 -11.11
C LEU A 33 4.25 -7.58 -12.58
N TYR A 34 4.91 -6.61 -13.21
CA TYR A 34 4.77 -6.35 -14.65
C TYR A 34 5.14 -7.59 -15.47
N ARG A 35 6.27 -8.24 -15.17
CA ARG A 35 6.71 -9.45 -15.84
C ARG A 35 5.71 -10.61 -15.66
N ALA A 36 5.12 -10.74 -14.48
CA ALA A 36 4.08 -11.73 -14.21
C ALA A 36 2.80 -11.46 -15.02
N ILE A 37 2.35 -10.21 -15.09
CA ILE A 37 1.19 -9.78 -15.88
C ILE A 37 1.44 -9.99 -17.37
N ASP A 38 2.58 -9.54 -17.89
CA ASP A 38 2.95 -9.66 -19.30
C ASP A 38 3.14 -11.13 -19.71
N GLY A 39 3.72 -11.96 -18.84
CA GLY A 39 3.90 -13.39 -19.10
C GLY A 39 2.62 -14.23 -18.99
N THR A 40 1.63 -13.79 -18.22
CA THR A 40 0.44 -14.61 -17.89
C THR A 40 -0.85 -14.05 -18.46
N ILE A 41 -1.13 -12.77 -18.20
CA ILE A 41 -2.40 -12.13 -18.50
C ILE A 41 -2.43 -11.63 -19.95
N ALA A 42 -1.33 -11.05 -20.43
CA ALA A 42 -1.29 -10.49 -21.78
C ALA A 42 -1.57 -11.53 -22.91
N PRO A 43 -1.06 -12.78 -22.85
CA PRO A 43 -1.41 -13.81 -23.83
C PRO A 43 -2.90 -14.17 -23.83
N ILE A 44 -3.52 -14.22 -22.64
CA ILE A 44 -4.95 -14.51 -22.48
C ILE A 44 -5.79 -13.37 -23.07
N LEU A 45 -5.43 -12.12 -22.76
CA LEU A 45 -6.10 -10.94 -23.29
C LEU A 45 -5.98 -10.85 -24.83
N ARG A 46 -4.84 -11.24 -25.40
CA ARG A 46 -4.65 -11.29 -26.87
C ARG A 46 -5.49 -12.37 -27.56
N ARG A 47 -5.86 -13.42 -26.83
CA ARG A 47 -6.75 -14.49 -27.30
C ARG A 47 -8.24 -14.18 -27.10
N LEU A 48 -8.56 -13.09 -26.41
CA LEU A 48 -9.95 -12.72 -26.13
C LEU A 48 -10.69 -12.43 -27.45
N PRO A 49 -11.90 -12.98 -27.66
CA PRO A 49 -12.67 -12.71 -28.87
C PRO A 49 -13.01 -11.22 -29.01
N HIS A 50 -12.82 -10.66 -30.20
CA HIS A 50 -13.10 -9.24 -30.48
C HIS A 50 -14.61 -8.95 -30.41
N SER A 51 -14.99 -7.68 -30.20
CA SER A 51 -16.36 -7.20 -29.96
C SER A 51 -17.38 -7.40 -31.10
N GLY A 52 -17.03 -8.14 -32.16
CA GLY A 52 -17.94 -8.57 -33.24
C GLY A 52 -18.02 -10.10 -33.41
N SER A 53 -17.49 -10.87 -32.46
CA SER A 53 -17.50 -12.34 -32.52
C SER A 53 -18.86 -12.92 -32.10
N SER A 54 -19.26 -14.03 -32.72
CA SER A 54 -20.50 -14.74 -32.39
C SER A 54 -20.51 -15.18 -30.93
N GLU A 55 -21.68 -15.13 -30.27
CA GLU A 55 -21.86 -15.63 -28.91
C GLU A 55 -21.37 -17.07 -28.71
N ALA A 56 -21.39 -17.90 -29.77
CA ALA A 56 -20.86 -19.25 -29.73
C ALA A 56 -19.34 -19.26 -29.46
N VAL A 57 -18.58 -18.37 -30.11
CA VAL A 57 -17.13 -18.23 -29.93
C VAL A 57 -16.80 -17.77 -28.50
N MET A 58 -17.58 -16.82 -27.97
CA MET A 58 -17.42 -16.36 -26.59
C MET A 58 -17.71 -17.49 -25.59
N ARG A 59 -18.78 -18.26 -25.78
CA ARG A 59 -19.11 -19.43 -24.94
C ARG A 59 -18.03 -20.50 -25.00
N HIS A 60 -17.49 -20.81 -26.17
CA HIS A 60 -16.40 -21.76 -26.31
C HIS A 60 -15.12 -21.30 -25.59
N PHE A 61 -14.75 -20.02 -25.74
CA PHE A 61 -13.60 -19.44 -25.04
C PHE A 61 -13.75 -19.51 -23.51
N ILE A 62 -14.92 -19.15 -22.97
CA ILE A 62 -15.19 -19.22 -21.52
C ILE A 62 -15.13 -20.68 -21.03
N THR A 63 -15.69 -21.61 -21.79
CA THR A 63 -15.69 -23.04 -21.44
C THR A 63 -14.27 -23.61 -21.46
N GLU A 64 -13.47 -23.28 -22.47
CA GLU A 64 -12.05 -23.65 -22.55
C GLU A 64 -11.27 -23.07 -21.37
N ALA A 65 -11.48 -21.80 -21.02
CA ALA A 65 -10.85 -21.15 -19.89
C ALA A 65 -11.20 -21.83 -18.56
N GLN A 66 -12.47 -22.22 -18.36
CA GLN A 66 -12.89 -22.98 -17.17
C GLN A 66 -12.20 -24.34 -17.09
N ILE A 67 -12.09 -25.05 -18.21
CA ILE A 67 -11.39 -26.34 -18.26
C ILE A 67 -9.90 -26.13 -17.92
N GLN A 68 -9.24 -25.15 -18.53
CA GLN A 68 -7.83 -24.85 -18.25
C GLN A 68 -7.60 -24.43 -16.78
N LEU A 69 -8.56 -23.73 -16.17
CA LEU A 69 -8.43 -23.23 -14.80
C LEU A 69 -8.70 -24.31 -13.75
N PHE A 70 -9.73 -25.15 -13.95
CA PHE A 70 -10.18 -26.11 -12.94
C PHE A 70 -9.77 -27.55 -13.19
N LYS A 71 -9.48 -27.93 -14.44
CA LYS A 71 -9.14 -29.31 -14.83
C LYS A 71 -7.68 -29.49 -15.21
N THR A 72 -6.93 -28.41 -15.36
CA THR A 72 -5.50 -28.45 -15.69
C THR A 72 -4.67 -27.87 -14.55
N ASP A 73 -3.46 -28.37 -14.34
CA ASP A 73 -2.51 -27.86 -13.34
C ASP A 73 -1.94 -26.47 -13.68
N LEU A 74 -2.53 -25.77 -14.65
CA LEU A 74 -2.08 -24.48 -15.17
C LEU A 74 -2.11 -23.41 -14.08
N VAL A 75 -3.05 -23.48 -13.14
CA VAL A 75 -3.22 -22.52 -12.03
C VAL A 75 -2.14 -22.68 -10.96
N VAL A 76 -1.67 -23.90 -10.71
CA VAL A 76 -0.75 -24.23 -9.62
C VAL A 76 0.55 -23.40 -9.63
N PRO A 77 1.30 -23.29 -10.74
CA PRO A 77 2.54 -22.49 -10.77
C PRO A 77 2.27 -21.00 -10.55
N TYR A 78 1.15 -20.46 -11.03
CA TYR A 78 0.79 -19.07 -10.82
C TYR A 78 0.38 -18.80 -9.37
N LEU A 79 -0.35 -19.71 -8.71
CA LEU A 79 -0.66 -19.61 -7.29
C LEU A 79 0.60 -19.65 -6.44
N TRP A 80 1.55 -20.53 -6.75
CA TRP A 80 2.85 -20.55 -6.05
C TRP A 80 3.66 -19.28 -6.27
N MET A 81 3.70 -18.77 -7.50
CA MET A 81 4.39 -17.52 -7.82
C MET A 81 3.76 -16.32 -7.09
N LEU A 82 2.45 -16.13 -7.21
CA LEU A 82 1.72 -15.03 -6.56
C LEU A 82 1.71 -15.18 -5.04
N GLY A 83 1.54 -16.40 -4.54
CA GLY A 83 1.62 -16.73 -3.12
C GLY A 83 3.01 -16.45 -2.56
N GLY A 84 4.07 -16.84 -3.27
CA GLY A 84 5.46 -16.57 -2.91
C GLY A 84 5.78 -15.06 -2.91
N LEU A 85 5.35 -14.33 -3.95
CA LEU A 85 5.45 -12.87 -4.01
C LEU A 85 4.70 -12.21 -2.84
N PHE A 86 3.51 -12.69 -2.51
CA PHE A 86 2.72 -12.21 -1.37
C PHE A 86 3.43 -12.47 -0.04
N LEU A 87 3.93 -13.69 0.18
CA LEU A 87 4.65 -14.09 1.39
C LEU A 87 5.94 -13.27 1.57
N ALA A 88 6.73 -13.11 0.50
CA ALA A 88 7.92 -12.28 0.51
C ALA A 88 7.58 -10.82 0.83
N ARG A 89 6.49 -10.28 0.29
CA ARG A 89 6.03 -8.93 0.62
C ARG A 89 5.58 -8.83 2.08
N MET A 90 4.87 -9.83 2.59
CA MET A 90 4.38 -9.90 3.96
C MET A 90 5.51 -9.97 4.98
N LEU A 91 6.65 -10.58 4.62
CA LEU A 91 7.86 -10.63 5.44
C LEU A 91 8.69 -9.34 5.30
N LEU A 92 8.95 -8.86 4.08
CA LEU A 92 9.84 -7.72 3.85
C LEU A 92 9.23 -6.38 4.30
N THR A 93 7.93 -6.17 4.11
CA THR A 93 7.26 -4.90 4.46
C THR A 93 7.43 -4.51 5.93
N PRO A 94 7.15 -5.37 6.93
CA PRO A 94 7.37 -5.02 8.33
C PRO A 94 8.85 -4.81 8.67
N LEU A 95 9.78 -5.50 8.00
CA LEU A 95 11.23 -5.26 8.16
C LEU A 95 11.61 -3.85 7.69
N PHE A 96 11.15 -3.42 6.51
CA PHE A 96 11.39 -2.06 6.03
C PHE A 96 10.78 -1.01 6.96
N ASN A 97 9.53 -1.22 7.40
CA ASN A 97 8.89 -0.33 8.36
C ASN A 97 9.71 -0.25 9.66
N ALA A 98 10.20 -1.38 10.19
CA ALA A 98 11.04 -1.42 11.38
C ALA A 98 12.31 -0.58 11.25
N GLY A 99 13.05 -0.77 10.16
CA GLY A 99 14.27 -0.01 9.91
C GLY A 99 14.03 1.49 9.73
N ILE A 100 12.97 1.88 9.00
CA ILE A 100 12.61 3.29 8.80
C ILE A 100 12.25 3.93 10.14
N LEU A 101 11.28 3.36 10.86
CA LEU A 101 10.76 3.93 12.09
C LEU A 101 11.88 4.10 13.12
N TYR A 102 12.76 3.11 13.26
CA TYR A 102 13.89 3.18 14.18
C TYR A 102 14.92 4.25 13.79
N SER A 103 15.20 4.38 12.48
CA SER A 103 16.12 5.40 12.00
C SER A 103 15.60 6.83 12.25
N LEU A 104 14.27 7.01 12.22
CA LEU A 104 13.62 8.28 12.52
C LEU A 104 13.62 8.58 14.03
N SER A 105 13.34 7.57 14.87
CA SER A 105 13.30 7.76 16.32
C SER A 105 14.67 8.05 16.92
N GLU A 106 15.72 7.36 16.45
CA GLU A 106 17.08 7.51 16.98
C GLU A 106 17.68 8.87 16.63
N GLN A 107 17.35 9.45 15.46
CA GLN A 107 17.82 10.78 15.09
C GLN A 107 17.14 11.92 15.86
N SER A 108 15.87 11.76 16.23
CA SER A 108 15.21 12.69 17.17
C SER A 108 15.93 12.69 18.54
N ARG A 109 16.47 11.54 18.93
CA ARG A 109 17.08 11.32 20.25
C ARG A 109 18.59 11.53 20.32
N SER A 110 19.30 11.49 19.19
CA SER A 110 20.76 11.66 19.11
C SER A 110 21.17 12.52 17.92
N ALA A 111 21.81 13.66 18.19
CA ALA A 111 22.33 14.60 17.18
C ALA A 111 23.45 14.00 16.30
N GLY A 112 23.90 12.76 16.56
CA GLY A 112 24.91 12.04 15.80
C GLY A 112 24.32 11.33 14.58
N GLY A 113 24.52 11.90 13.39
CA GLY A 113 23.89 11.53 12.12
C GLY A 113 24.35 10.22 11.47
N LYS A 114 24.18 9.07 12.14
CA LYS A 114 24.34 7.75 11.51
C LYS A 114 22.99 7.06 11.36
N THR A 115 22.66 6.63 10.15
CA THR A 115 21.41 5.94 9.86
C THR A 115 21.51 4.48 10.23
N ARG A 116 20.93 4.14 11.39
CA ARG A 116 20.95 2.79 11.97
C ARG A 116 19.80 1.92 11.45
N PHE A 117 19.62 1.86 10.13
CA PHE A 117 18.53 1.09 9.52
C PHE A 117 18.62 -0.40 9.85
N LEU A 118 19.77 -1.03 9.57
CA LEU A 118 19.97 -2.47 9.80
C LEU A 118 19.87 -2.86 11.29
N GLU A 119 20.40 -2.01 12.17
CA GLU A 119 20.28 -2.20 13.62
C GLU A 119 18.83 -2.07 14.08
N GLY A 120 18.09 -1.11 13.52
CA GLY A 120 16.67 -0.94 13.75
C GLY A 120 15.85 -2.16 13.35
N VAL A 121 16.12 -2.71 12.16
CA VAL A 121 15.52 -3.98 11.71
C VAL A 121 15.80 -5.07 12.75
N ARG A 122 17.07 -5.29 13.11
CA ARG A 122 17.45 -6.39 14.03
C ARG A 122 16.80 -6.27 15.41
N ARG A 123 16.62 -5.04 15.93
CA ARG A 123 16.06 -4.80 17.27
C ARG A 123 14.53 -4.79 17.30
N THR A 124 13.87 -4.24 16.29
CA THR A 124 12.43 -3.91 16.34
C THR A 124 11.55 -4.72 15.39
N TRP A 125 12.12 -5.64 14.58
CA TRP A 125 11.34 -6.41 13.61
C TRP A 125 10.22 -7.25 14.26
N ARG A 126 10.44 -7.87 15.42
CA ARG A 126 9.45 -8.74 16.07
C ARG A 126 8.17 -8.00 16.47
N PRO A 127 8.22 -6.93 17.31
CA PRO A 127 7.02 -6.23 17.71
C PRO A 127 6.31 -5.60 16.50
N ILE A 128 7.05 -5.09 15.52
CA ILE A 128 6.48 -4.44 14.34
C ILE A 128 5.84 -5.46 13.41
N ALA A 129 6.46 -6.63 13.21
CA ALA A 129 5.86 -7.71 12.44
C ALA A 129 4.57 -8.22 13.10
N LEU A 130 4.55 -8.40 14.42
CA LEU A 130 3.34 -8.83 15.13
C LEU A 130 2.22 -7.78 15.00
N LEU A 131 2.52 -6.50 15.24
CA LEU A 131 1.56 -5.42 15.03
C LEU A 131 1.05 -5.36 13.59
N TYR A 132 1.94 -5.53 12.61
CA TYR A 132 1.57 -5.59 11.19
C TYR A 132 0.66 -6.77 10.87
N LEU A 133 0.93 -7.95 11.42
CA LEU A 133 0.07 -9.14 11.23
C LEU A 133 -1.32 -8.93 11.82
N VAL A 134 -1.39 -8.45 13.06
CA VAL A 134 -2.67 -8.17 13.74
C VAL A 134 -3.45 -7.10 12.98
N GLN A 135 -2.79 -6.02 12.57
CA GLN A 135 -3.38 -4.97 11.73
C GLN A 135 -3.94 -5.56 10.41
N SER A 136 -3.18 -6.43 9.75
CA SER A 136 -3.58 -7.02 8.46
C SER A 136 -4.82 -7.90 8.62
N VAL A 137 -4.86 -8.74 9.65
CA VAL A 137 -6.03 -9.58 9.96
C VAL A 137 -7.26 -8.73 10.29
N LEU A 138 -7.13 -7.72 11.15
CA LEU A 138 -8.23 -6.81 11.52
C LEU A 138 -8.73 -5.98 10.32
N THR A 139 -7.85 -5.61 9.39
CA THR A 139 -8.21 -4.86 8.19
C THR A 139 -8.96 -5.74 7.18
N LEU A 140 -8.64 -7.04 7.13
CA LEU A 140 -9.32 -8.02 6.29
C LEU A 140 -10.64 -8.51 6.89
N LEU A 141 -10.89 -8.30 8.18
CA LEU A 141 -12.08 -8.81 8.86
C LEU A 141 -13.42 -8.39 8.20
N PRO A 142 -13.62 -7.12 7.77
CA PRO A 142 -14.83 -6.72 7.05
C PRO A 142 -15.00 -7.41 5.69
N SER A 143 -13.91 -7.91 5.08
CA SER A 143 -13.97 -8.57 3.76
C SER A 143 -14.84 -9.82 3.76
N VAL A 144 -14.91 -10.53 4.90
CA VAL A 144 -15.70 -11.77 5.02
C VAL A 144 -17.19 -11.51 4.77
N TRP A 145 -17.70 -10.34 5.15
CA TRP A 145 -19.09 -9.95 4.89
C TRP A 145 -19.25 -9.08 3.64
N PHE A 146 -18.24 -8.27 3.31
CA PHE A 146 -18.31 -7.32 2.22
C PHE A 146 -18.09 -7.97 0.84
N VAL A 147 -17.15 -8.92 0.73
CA VAL A 147 -16.87 -9.63 -0.53
C VAL A 147 -18.07 -10.41 -1.05
N PRO A 148 -18.77 -11.27 -0.27
CA PRO A 148 -19.91 -12.02 -0.80
C PRO A 148 -21.04 -11.08 -1.24
N ARG A 149 -21.34 -10.03 -0.46
CA ARG A 149 -22.34 -9.01 -0.84
C ARG A 149 -21.93 -8.23 -2.09
N GLY A 150 -20.63 -7.96 -2.24
CA GLY A 150 -20.07 -7.31 -3.42
C GLY A 150 -20.23 -8.15 -4.68
N LEU A 151 -20.00 -9.46 -4.58
CA LEU A 151 -20.20 -10.40 -5.69
C LEU A 151 -21.67 -10.54 -6.06
N GLU A 152 -22.57 -10.61 -5.07
CA GLU A 152 -24.01 -10.62 -5.33
C GLU A 152 -24.48 -9.34 -6.03
N ALA A 153 -24.00 -8.17 -5.60
CA ALA A 153 -24.29 -6.91 -6.25
C ALA A 153 -23.76 -6.87 -7.69
N LEU A 154 -22.58 -7.44 -7.94
CA LEU A 154 -21.96 -7.50 -9.26
C LEU A 154 -22.71 -8.40 -10.25
N ILE A 155 -23.32 -9.48 -9.76
CA ILE A 155 -24.13 -10.39 -10.58
C ILE A 155 -25.52 -9.79 -10.86
N ARG A 156 -26.06 -8.99 -9.93
CA ARG A 156 -27.44 -8.47 -10.00
C ARG A 156 -27.56 -7.09 -10.65
N SER A 157 -26.51 -6.28 -10.65
CA SER A 157 -26.56 -4.92 -11.18
C SER A 157 -26.73 -4.91 -12.69
N ALA A 158 -27.74 -4.18 -13.18
CA ALA A 158 -27.97 -4.01 -14.61
C ALA A 158 -27.07 -2.91 -15.24
N SER A 159 -26.48 -2.05 -14.40
CA SER A 159 -25.60 -0.97 -14.84
C SER A 159 -24.41 -0.76 -13.90
N TYR A 160 -23.31 -0.25 -14.46
CA TYR A 160 -22.10 0.08 -13.69
C TYR A 160 -22.33 1.21 -12.67
N GLU A 161 -23.27 2.11 -12.94
CA GLU A 161 -23.60 3.24 -12.06
C GLU A 161 -24.36 2.76 -10.81
N GLU A 162 -25.35 1.89 -11.00
CA GLU A 162 -26.09 1.26 -9.91
C GLU A 162 -25.17 0.41 -9.01
N LEU A 163 -24.25 -0.33 -9.63
CA LEU A 163 -23.23 -1.08 -8.90
C LEU A 163 -22.34 -0.15 -8.07
N ALA A 164 -21.88 0.95 -8.66
CA ALA A 164 -21.03 1.92 -7.97
C ALA A 164 -21.76 2.52 -6.77
N LEU A 165 -22.99 3.02 -6.93
CA LEU A 165 -23.77 3.61 -5.84
C LEU A 165 -24.10 2.62 -4.72
N THR A 166 -24.30 1.34 -5.07
CA THR A 166 -24.57 0.28 -4.08
C THR A 166 -23.32 -0.08 -3.26
N LEU A 167 -22.15 -0.13 -3.89
CA LEU A 167 -20.90 -0.52 -3.24
C LEU A 167 -20.17 0.64 -2.57
N LEU A 168 -20.35 1.87 -3.04
CA LEU A 168 -19.62 3.05 -2.59
C LEU A 168 -19.71 3.26 -1.07
N PRO A 169 -20.88 3.19 -0.41
CA PRO A 169 -20.96 3.43 1.04
C PRO A 169 -20.16 2.38 1.83
N GLY A 170 -20.20 1.12 1.40
CA GLY A 170 -19.47 0.05 2.06
C GLY A 170 -17.96 0.12 1.81
N ILE A 171 -17.54 0.50 0.60
CA ILE A 171 -16.14 0.78 0.28
C ILE A 171 -15.62 1.92 1.16
N LEU A 172 -16.39 3.00 1.30
CA LEU A 172 -16.02 4.14 2.15
C LEU A 172 -15.95 3.76 3.63
N ALA A 173 -16.92 2.99 4.14
CA ALA A 173 -16.91 2.51 5.51
C ALA A 173 -15.71 1.60 5.78
N TRP A 174 -15.38 0.70 4.85
CA TRP A 174 -14.23 -0.18 4.98
C TRP A 174 -12.91 0.60 4.87
N ALA A 175 -12.82 1.58 3.96
CA ALA A 175 -11.68 2.48 3.87
C ALA A 175 -11.47 3.29 5.17
N ALA A 176 -12.55 3.80 5.77
CA ALA A 176 -12.51 4.50 7.05
C ALA A 176 -12.03 3.58 8.19
N TRP A 177 -12.53 2.34 8.25
CA TRP A 177 -12.07 1.32 9.19
C TRP A 177 -10.57 1.02 9.04
N GLY A 178 -10.12 0.79 7.80
CA GLY A 178 -8.71 0.55 7.49
C GLY A 178 -7.82 1.74 7.84
N ALA A 179 -8.28 2.96 7.58
CA ALA A 179 -7.58 4.20 7.95
C ALA A 179 -7.45 4.34 9.47
N LEU A 180 -8.54 4.10 10.22
CA LEU A 180 -8.54 4.14 11.67
C LEU A 180 -7.54 3.13 12.26
N LEU A 181 -7.62 1.86 11.84
CA LEU A 181 -6.69 0.83 12.27
C LEU A 181 -5.25 1.19 11.90
N HIS A 182 -5.02 1.68 10.69
CA HIS A 182 -3.68 2.08 10.26
C HIS A 182 -3.09 3.15 11.17
N LEU A 183 -3.84 4.18 11.52
CA LEU A 183 -3.37 5.25 12.42
C LEU A 183 -3.06 4.73 13.83
N LEU A 184 -3.93 3.89 14.39
CA LEU A 184 -3.73 3.32 15.73
C LEU A 184 -2.51 2.39 15.79
N PHE A 185 -2.35 1.51 14.80
CA PHE A 185 -1.21 0.59 14.74
C PHE A 185 0.10 1.30 14.41
N LEU A 186 0.06 2.36 13.59
CA LEU A 186 1.25 3.18 13.33
C LEU A 186 1.74 3.87 14.61
N ALA A 187 0.83 4.41 15.42
CA ALA A 187 1.15 4.92 16.74
C ALA A 187 1.79 3.88 17.66
N MET A 188 1.20 2.69 17.75
CA MET A 188 1.77 1.57 18.51
C MET A 188 3.19 1.21 18.04
N GLN A 189 3.44 1.23 16.73
CA GLN A 189 4.76 0.99 16.16
C GLN A 189 5.76 2.09 16.55
N PHE A 190 5.36 3.36 16.56
CA PHE A 190 6.21 4.45 17.05
C PHE A 190 6.58 4.27 18.53
N GLY A 191 5.63 3.84 19.37
CA GLY A 191 5.87 3.52 20.78
C GLY A 191 6.87 2.37 20.95
N ALA A 192 6.63 1.26 20.26
CA ALA A 192 7.51 0.08 20.29
C ALA A 192 8.96 0.40 19.89
N VAL A 193 9.13 1.32 18.94
CA VAL A 193 10.44 1.71 18.39
C VAL A 193 11.17 2.70 19.29
N SER A 194 10.45 3.66 19.87
CA SER A 194 11.04 4.69 20.75
C SER A 194 11.47 4.16 22.12
N GLY A 195 11.17 2.89 22.40
CA GLY A 195 11.35 2.26 23.72
C GLY A 195 10.31 2.70 24.74
N GLU A 196 9.23 3.37 24.30
CA GLU A 196 8.09 3.71 25.14
C GLU A 196 7.14 2.51 25.24
N ASN A 197 6.28 2.51 26.26
CA ASN A 197 5.24 1.49 26.37
C ASN A 197 4.23 1.65 25.21
N ILE A 198 3.97 0.57 24.46
CA ILE A 198 3.09 0.54 23.28
C ILE A 198 1.70 1.11 23.62
N PHE A 199 1.17 0.76 24.79
CA PHE A 199 -0.14 1.22 25.25
C PHE A 199 -0.16 2.72 25.61
N ALA A 200 0.96 3.25 26.12
CA ALA A 200 1.06 4.68 26.40
C ALA A 200 1.05 5.50 25.09
N SER A 201 1.74 5.01 24.05
CA SER A 201 1.73 5.63 22.72
C SER A 201 0.36 5.55 22.04
N LEU A 202 -0.34 4.42 22.20
CA LEU A 202 -1.73 4.29 21.77
C LEU A 202 -2.62 5.34 22.44
N TRP A 203 -2.56 5.43 23.76
CA TRP A 203 -3.38 6.38 24.52
C TRP A 203 -3.09 7.84 24.15
N ARG A 204 -1.81 8.18 23.95
CA ARG A 204 -1.41 9.49 23.44
C ARG A 204 -2.05 9.78 22.08
N SER A 205 -2.09 8.78 21.21
CA SER A 205 -2.66 8.91 19.86
C SER A 205 -4.18 8.98 19.86
N VAL A 206 -4.87 8.35 20.82
CA VAL A 206 -6.32 8.54 21.03
C VAL A 206 -6.60 9.97 21.50
N ARG A 207 -5.80 10.51 22.43
CA ARG A 207 -5.94 11.90 22.90
C ARG A 207 -5.62 12.94 21.82
N LEU A 208 -4.67 12.64 20.95
CA LEU A 208 -4.25 13.50 19.82
C LEU A 208 -4.84 13.01 18.49
N PHE A 209 -5.93 12.24 18.52
CA PHE A 209 -6.43 11.59 17.31
C PHE A 209 -6.83 12.60 16.24
N LEU A 210 -7.53 13.68 16.61
CA LEU A 210 -8.01 14.67 15.67
C LEU A 210 -6.88 15.39 14.90
N PRO A 211 -5.86 15.98 15.55
CA PRO A 211 -4.75 16.60 14.81
C PRO A 211 -3.92 15.57 14.03
N PHE A 212 -3.75 14.36 14.56
CA PHE A 212 -3.01 13.28 13.91
C PHE A 212 -3.71 12.75 12.65
N ALA A 213 -5.01 12.49 12.75
CA ALA A 213 -5.86 12.06 11.63
C ALA A 213 -5.98 13.15 10.59
N GLY A 214 -6.16 14.42 11.00
CA GLY A 214 -6.22 15.57 10.08
C GLY A 214 -4.93 15.74 9.27
N LEU A 215 -3.76 15.65 9.93
CA LEU A 215 -2.46 15.68 9.24
C LEU A 215 -2.32 14.51 8.26
N SER A 216 -2.70 13.30 8.69
CA SER A 216 -2.60 12.10 7.86
C SER A 216 -3.49 12.18 6.63
N LEU A 217 -4.73 12.66 6.79
CA LEU A 217 -5.70 12.82 5.71
C LEU A 217 -5.24 13.90 4.72
N LEU A 218 -4.67 15.00 5.20
CA LEU A 218 -4.07 16.03 4.35
C LEU A 218 -2.89 15.46 3.52
N MET A 219 -1.99 14.71 4.15
CA MET A 219 -0.85 14.10 3.47
C MET A 219 -1.29 13.04 2.44
N TRP A 220 -2.28 12.20 2.78
CA TRP A 220 -2.87 11.25 1.85
C TRP A 220 -3.60 11.95 0.70
N GLY A 221 -4.29 13.06 0.98
CA GLY A 221 -4.93 13.89 -0.04
C GLY A 221 -3.93 14.46 -1.04
N ILE A 222 -2.80 14.99 -0.58
CA ILE A 222 -1.72 15.48 -1.44
C ILE A 222 -1.14 14.34 -2.29
N ALA A 223 -0.82 13.20 -1.67
CA ALA A 223 -0.27 12.05 -2.38
C ALA A 223 -1.26 11.47 -3.41
N GLY A 224 -2.55 11.42 -3.06
CA GLY A 224 -3.64 10.96 -3.91
C GLY A 224 -3.88 11.90 -5.10
N ALA A 225 -3.97 13.22 -4.86
CA ALA A 225 -4.12 14.21 -5.92
C ALA A 225 -2.96 14.15 -6.92
N LEU A 226 -1.72 14.06 -6.43
CA LEU A 226 -0.56 13.91 -7.31
C LEU A 226 -0.60 12.59 -8.09
N GLY A 227 -1.06 11.50 -7.47
CA GLY A 227 -1.24 10.22 -8.14
C GLY A 227 -2.31 10.25 -9.24
N LEU A 228 -3.41 10.94 -9.00
CA LEU A 228 -4.46 11.15 -10.01
C LEU A 228 -3.92 11.95 -11.20
N VAL A 229 -3.23 13.06 -10.95
CA VAL A 229 -2.62 13.88 -12.02
C VAL A 229 -1.68 13.04 -12.89
N VAL A 230 -0.75 12.31 -12.27
CA VAL A 230 0.21 11.48 -13.02
C VAL A 230 -0.49 10.34 -13.78
N SER A 231 -1.51 9.71 -13.18
CA SER A 231 -2.27 8.65 -13.83
C SER A 231 -3.09 9.16 -15.01
N SER A 232 -3.74 10.32 -14.86
CA SER A 232 -4.47 10.99 -15.95
C SER A 232 -3.53 11.40 -17.09
N MET A 233 -2.33 11.89 -16.78
CA MET A 233 -1.32 12.20 -17.81
C MET A 233 -0.90 10.96 -18.60
N SER A 234 -0.84 9.79 -17.95
CA SER A 234 -0.53 8.51 -18.62
C SER A 234 -1.62 8.05 -19.59
N LEU A 235 -2.87 8.50 -19.43
CA LEU A 235 -3.96 8.19 -20.37
C LEU A 235 -3.89 9.07 -21.62
N LEU A 236 -3.36 10.28 -21.49
CA LEU A 236 -3.25 11.25 -22.59
C LEU A 236 -2.01 11.00 -23.45
N TRP A 237 -0.96 10.37 -22.90
CA TRP A 237 0.32 10.24 -23.57
C TRP A 237 0.91 8.84 -23.38
N ALA A 238 0.96 8.05 -24.45
CA ALA A 238 1.64 6.76 -24.48
C ALA A 238 2.98 6.90 -25.23
N GLY A 239 4.10 6.89 -24.51
CA GLY A 239 5.44 7.01 -25.09
C GLY A 239 6.56 6.87 -24.05
N LEU A 240 7.83 6.93 -24.49
CA LEU A 240 9.00 6.82 -23.60
C LEU A 240 8.95 7.83 -22.44
N ILE A 241 8.45 9.04 -22.70
CA ILE A 241 8.30 10.09 -21.70
C ILE A 241 7.30 9.68 -20.60
N ALA A 242 6.20 9.01 -20.97
CA ALA A 242 5.23 8.50 -19.99
C ALA A 242 5.85 7.45 -19.07
N ILE A 243 6.71 6.58 -19.61
CA ILE A 243 7.47 5.60 -18.82
C ILE A 243 8.40 6.33 -17.85
N ILE A 244 9.19 7.30 -18.33
CA ILE A 244 10.12 8.07 -17.47
C ILE A 244 9.36 8.78 -16.36
N VAL A 245 8.25 9.47 -16.67
CA VAL A 245 7.41 10.16 -15.70
C VAL A 245 6.86 9.18 -14.66
N HIS A 246 6.37 8.01 -15.09
CA HIS A 246 5.84 6.99 -14.19
C HIS A 246 6.93 6.44 -13.26
N GLN A 247 8.15 6.25 -13.76
CA GLN A 247 9.27 5.79 -12.94
C GLN A 247 9.75 6.86 -11.94
N CYS A 248 9.84 8.12 -12.37
CA CYS A 248 10.13 9.25 -11.48
C CYS A 248 9.05 9.41 -10.40
N TYR A 249 7.77 9.15 -10.74
CA TYR A 249 6.68 9.22 -9.79
C TYR A 249 6.82 8.21 -8.64
N TYR A 250 7.37 7.02 -8.87
CA TYR A 250 7.66 6.08 -7.77
C TYR A 250 8.64 6.66 -6.75
N LEU A 251 9.66 7.40 -7.20
CA LEU A 251 10.59 8.09 -6.30
C LEU A 251 9.87 9.17 -5.49
N VAL A 252 9.08 10.01 -6.16
CA VAL A 252 8.28 11.06 -5.50
C VAL A 252 7.30 10.45 -4.49
N ARG A 253 6.59 9.39 -4.85
CA ARG A 253 5.67 8.66 -3.97
C ARG A 253 6.38 8.12 -2.74
N THR A 254 7.59 7.59 -2.91
CA THR A 254 8.40 7.08 -1.80
C THR A 254 8.85 8.21 -0.88
N LEU A 255 9.25 9.35 -1.45
CA LEU A 255 9.60 10.55 -0.69
C LEU A 255 8.38 11.07 0.10
N LEU A 256 7.21 11.17 -0.53
CA LEU A 256 5.96 11.56 0.13
C LEU A 256 5.60 10.61 1.28
N LYS A 257 5.82 9.30 1.11
CA LYS A 257 5.59 8.30 2.17
C LYS A 257 6.50 8.56 3.37
N VAL A 258 7.81 8.71 3.15
CA VAL A 258 8.78 8.98 4.23
C VAL A 258 8.48 10.32 4.90
N TRP A 259 8.14 11.35 4.12
CA TRP A 259 7.74 12.65 4.62
C TRP A 259 6.48 12.58 5.50
N THR A 260 5.47 11.81 5.07
CA THR A 260 4.23 11.59 5.84
C THR A 260 4.54 10.95 7.19
N ILE A 261 5.34 9.88 7.20
CA ILE A 261 5.72 9.17 8.43
C ILE A 261 6.53 10.10 9.36
N ALA A 262 7.46 10.88 8.81
CA ALA A 262 8.23 11.85 9.57
C ALA A 262 7.36 12.95 10.19
N ALA A 263 6.44 13.53 9.42
CA ALA A 263 5.51 14.55 9.91
C ALA A 263 4.55 14.01 10.98
N GLN A 264 4.07 12.77 10.80
CA GLN A 264 3.25 12.04 11.76
C GLN A 264 3.99 11.78 13.07
N PHE A 265 5.26 11.38 12.98
CA PHE A 265 6.13 11.15 14.14
C PHE A 265 6.34 12.44 14.94
N GLU A 266 6.73 13.53 14.29
CA GLU A 266 6.90 14.85 14.92
C GLU A 266 5.60 15.32 15.60
N CYS A 267 4.45 15.14 14.96
CA CYS A 267 3.15 15.51 15.52
C CYS A 267 2.80 14.72 16.80
N LEU A 268 3.25 13.47 16.91
CA LEU A 268 3.01 12.63 18.09
C LEU A 268 4.05 12.81 19.18
N GLN A 269 5.26 13.26 18.84
CA GLN A 269 6.33 13.58 19.80
C GLN A 269 6.23 15.00 20.37
N THR A 270 5.57 15.93 19.66
CA THR A 270 5.41 17.30 20.15
C THR A 270 4.34 17.34 21.25
N LYS A 271 4.74 17.07 22.50
CA LYS A 271 4.10 17.49 23.74
C LYS A 271 5.08 17.36 24.91
#